data_AF-A0A2C5Y9C3-F1
#
_entry.id   AF-A0A2C5Y9C3-F1
#
_cell.length_a   1.000
_cell.length_b   1.000
_cell.length_c   1.000
_cell.angle_alpha   90.00
_cell.angle_beta   90.00
_cell.angle_gamma   90.00
#
_symmetry.space_group_name_H-M   'P 1'
#
loop_
_entity.id
_entity.type
_entity.pdbx_description
1 polymer ?
#
loop_
_entity_poly.entity_id
_entity_poly.type
_entity_poly.pdbx_seq_one_letter_code
_entity_poly.pdbx_strand_id
1 'polypeptide(L)'
;MPHHLKGQLPFAFVTLTALPAQLSAAPRANISLEIQALVRKQVGAIASLGGIVYGKDIIPRTRSGKPLRRVLRQLLEQAVDGKLDGLLGDSGGEICQAQKRVKEFFDDRRLVGQAQQ
;
A
#
# COMPACT_ATOMS: atom_id res chain seq x y z
N MET A 1 -5.73 3.64 -6.51
CA MET A 1 -4.87 4.84 -6.55
C MET A 1 -5.20 5.61 -7.81
N PRO A 2 -5.46 6.92 -7.73
CA PRO A 2 -5.67 7.75 -8.92
C PRO A 2 -4.44 7.71 -9.85
N HIS A 3 -4.67 7.61 -11.15
CA HIS A 3 -3.61 7.57 -12.16
C HIS A 3 -4.01 8.40 -13.39
N HIS A 4 -3.14 9.32 -13.80
CA HIS A 4 -3.44 10.30 -14.84
C HIS A 4 -3.88 9.68 -16.18
N LEU A 5 -3.23 8.58 -16.61
CA LEU A 5 -3.53 7.91 -17.88
C LEU A 5 -4.70 6.91 -17.81
N LYS A 6 -4.93 6.29 -16.65
CA LYS A 6 -5.78 5.09 -16.50
C LYS A 6 -7.00 5.34 -15.60
N GLY A 7 -7.18 6.57 -15.12
CA GLY A 7 -8.18 6.94 -14.13
C GLY A 7 -7.87 6.39 -12.75
N GLN A 8 -8.05 5.08 -12.56
CA GLN A 8 -7.78 4.40 -11.29
C GLN A 8 -6.98 3.11 -11.52
N LEU A 9 -5.98 2.90 -10.66
CA LEU A 9 -5.23 1.65 -10.59
C LEU A 9 -5.52 0.88 -9.30
N PRO A 10 -5.61 -0.46 -9.36
CA PRO A 10 -5.66 -1.30 -8.18
C PRO A 10 -4.44 -1.08 -7.27
N PHE A 11 -4.65 -1.13 -5.97
CA PHE A 11 -3.59 -1.01 -4.97
C PHE A 11 -3.79 -2.09 -3.91
N ALA A 12 -2.71 -2.76 -3.50
CA ALA A 12 -2.79 -3.88 -2.57
C ALA A 12 -2.17 -3.55 -1.21
N PHE A 13 -2.90 -3.86 -0.14
CA PHE A 13 -2.38 -3.93 1.22
C PHE A 13 -2.20 -5.40 1.57
N VAL A 14 -0.99 -5.79 1.94
CA VAL A 14 -0.63 -7.19 2.18
C VAL A 14 -0.04 -7.35 3.57
N THR A 15 -0.64 -8.26 4.34
CA THR A 15 -0.08 -8.74 5.60
C THR A 15 0.42 -10.15 5.39
N LEU A 16 1.69 -10.39 5.70
CA LEU A 16 2.34 -11.69 5.55
C LEU A 16 2.24 -12.46 6.87
N THR A 17 1.78 -13.71 6.81
CA THR A 17 1.53 -14.54 8.00
C THR A 17 2.81 -15.01 8.69
N ALA A 18 3.89 -15.22 7.92
CA ALA A 18 5.07 -15.96 8.37
C ALA A 18 6.37 -15.20 8.13
N LEU A 19 6.46 -13.93 8.52
CA LEU A 19 7.69 -13.15 8.36
C LEU A 19 8.18 -12.52 9.68
N PRO A 20 9.49 -12.62 9.99
CA PRO A 20 10.10 -11.88 11.09
C PRO A 20 9.97 -10.38 10.83
N ALA A 21 9.88 -9.60 11.91
CA ALA A 21 9.52 -8.17 11.93
C ALA A 21 10.43 -7.23 11.09
N GLN A 22 11.47 -7.75 10.44
CA GLN A 22 12.51 -7.01 9.74
C GLN A 22 12.83 -7.70 8.41
N LEU A 23 12.01 -7.44 7.38
CA LEU A 23 12.41 -7.78 6.01
C LEU A 23 13.24 -6.65 5.43
N SER A 24 14.48 -6.95 5.05
CA SER A 24 15.36 -6.06 4.29
C SER A 24 14.72 -5.67 2.94
N ALA A 25 15.20 -4.59 2.32
CA ALA A 25 14.60 -4.04 1.10
C ALA A 25 14.63 -5.01 -0.10
N ALA A 26 15.65 -5.86 -0.21
CA ALA A 26 15.83 -6.80 -1.32
C ALA A 26 14.73 -7.89 -1.44
N PRO A 27 14.38 -8.65 -0.38
CA PRO A 27 13.29 -9.62 -0.44
C PRO A 27 11.90 -9.00 -0.66
N ARG A 28 11.70 -7.70 -0.37
CA ARG A 28 10.43 -7.00 -0.64
C ARG A 28 10.17 -6.79 -2.14
N ALA A 29 11.21 -6.48 -2.91
CA ALA A 29 11.09 -6.30 -4.35
C ALA A 29 10.68 -7.61 -5.05
N ASN A 30 11.29 -8.73 -4.66
CA ASN A 30 10.97 -10.04 -5.22
C ASN A 30 9.51 -10.44 -4.97
N ILE A 31 9.02 -10.26 -3.75
CA ILE A 31 7.62 -10.58 -3.40
C ILE A 31 6.64 -9.70 -4.20
N SER A 32 6.96 -8.43 -4.43
CA SER A 32 6.09 -7.54 -5.21
C SER A 32 5.94 -7.98 -6.67
N LEU A 33 7.04 -8.44 -7.28
CA LEU A 33 7.05 -8.97 -8.64
C LEU A 33 6.27 -10.29 -8.73
N GLU A 34 6.45 -11.18 -7.77
CA GLU A 34 5.71 -12.45 -7.70
C GLU A 34 4.20 -12.22 -7.58
N ILE A 35 3.77 -11.33 -6.68
CA ILE A 35 2.35 -11.00 -6.53
C ILE A 35 1.80 -10.41 -7.83
N GLN A 36 2.55 -9.50 -8.48
CA GLN A 36 2.12 -8.90 -9.74
C GLN A 36 2.01 -9.95 -10.87
N ALA A 37 2.95 -10.89 -10.94
CA ALA A 37 2.91 -12.00 -11.89
C ALA A 37 1.69 -12.91 -11.66
N LEU A 38 1.37 -13.22 -10.40
CA LEU A 38 0.20 -14.01 -10.03
C LEU A 38 -1.11 -13.30 -10.39
N VAL A 39 -1.24 -12.00 -10.08
CA VAL A 39 -2.42 -11.22 -10.44
C VAL A 39 -2.59 -11.16 -11.95
N ARG A 40 -1.49 -10.96 -12.70
CA ARG A 40 -1.53 -10.95 -14.16
C ARG A 40 -1.92 -12.31 -14.74
N LYS A 41 -1.49 -13.42 -14.13
CA LYS A 41 -1.85 -14.78 -14.54
C LYS A 41 -3.33 -15.09 -14.26
N GLN A 42 -3.86 -14.67 -13.12
CA GLN A 42 -5.23 -15.04 -12.70
C GLN A 42 -6.31 -14.09 -13.24
N VAL A 43 -6.05 -12.78 -13.26
CA VAL A 43 -7.04 -11.77 -13.63
C VAL A 43 -6.74 -11.16 -15.01
N GLY A 44 -5.46 -11.09 -15.38
CA GLY A 44 -5.02 -10.52 -16.66
C GLY A 44 -4.31 -9.17 -16.52
N ALA A 45 -3.84 -8.63 -17.64
CA ALA A 45 -3.03 -7.40 -17.68
C ALA A 45 -3.78 -6.16 -17.16
N ILE A 46 -5.11 -6.16 -17.24
CA ILE A 46 -5.97 -5.07 -16.75
C ILE A 46 -5.85 -4.84 -15.24
N ALA A 47 -5.51 -5.88 -14.48
CA ALA A 47 -5.45 -5.83 -13.01
C ALA A 47 -4.05 -5.52 -12.48
N SER A 48 -3.16 -5.01 -13.33
CA SER A 48 -1.80 -4.64 -12.93
C SER A 48 -1.84 -3.66 -11.75
N LEU A 49 -1.25 -4.05 -10.63
CA LEU A 49 -1.24 -3.26 -9.41
C LEU A 49 -0.40 -2.00 -9.61
N GLY A 50 -0.93 -0.84 -9.22
CA GLY A 50 -0.19 0.43 -9.20
C GLY A 50 0.80 0.53 -8.05
N GLY A 51 0.62 -0.28 -7.00
CA GLY A 51 1.48 -0.35 -5.83
C GLY A 51 1.07 -1.42 -4.85
N ILE A 52 2.01 -1.83 -4.01
CA ILE A 52 1.80 -2.80 -2.94
C ILE A 52 2.46 -2.26 -1.66
N VAL A 53 1.72 -2.27 -0.57
CA VAL A 53 2.23 -1.94 0.77
C VAL A 53 2.21 -3.16 1.66
N TYR A 54 3.31 -3.37 2.37
CA TYR A 54 3.51 -4.46 3.29
C TYR A 54 3.61 -3.97 4.73
N GLY A 55 3.00 -4.71 5.64
CA GLY A 55 3.14 -4.46 7.06
C GLY A 55 2.27 -5.36 7.92
N LYS A 56 2.67 -5.45 9.19
CA LYS A 56 1.86 -6.06 10.24
C LYS A 56 0.82 -5.05 10.70
N ASP A 57 -0.39 -5.52 10.96
CA ASP A 57 -1.47 -4.72 11.54
C ASP A 57 -1.79 -3.45 10.72
N ILE A 58 -1.70 -3.50 9.38
CA ILE A 58 -1.97 -2.35 8.49
C ILE A 58 -3.41 -2.31 7.97
N ILE A 59 -4.19 -3.36 8.18
CA ILE A 59 -5.55 -3.48 7.64
C ILE A 59 -6.52 -3.25 8.78
N PRO A 60 -7.08 -2.04 8.93
CA PRO A 60 -7.99 -1.74 10.03
C PRO A 60 -9.26 -2.58 9.92
N ARG A 61 -9.65 -3.22 11.02
CA ARG A 61 -10.84 -4.09 11.07
C ARG A 61 -11.87 -3.55 12.06
N THR A 62 -13.14 -3.82 11.75
CA THR A 62 -14.23 -3.62 12.72
C THR A 62 -14.21 -4.73 13.77
N ARG A 63 -14.98 -4.59 14.86
CA ARG A 63 -15.18 -5.66 15.87
C ARG A 63 -15.70 -6.98 15.27
N SER A 64 -16.27 -6.95 14.06
CA SER A 64 -16.72 -8.13 13.30
C SER A 64 -15.66 -8.75 12.37
N GLY A 65 -14.43 -8.20 12.36
CA GLY A 65 -13.34 -8.64 11.49
C GLY A 65 -13.40 -8.14 10.04
N LYS A 66 -14.46 -7.41 9.67
CA LYS A 66 -14.60 -6.82 8.32
C LYS A 66 -13.55 -5.72 8.09
N PRO A 67 -12.81 -5.74 6.96
CA PRO A 67 -11.80 -4.73 6.67
C PRO A 67 -12.45 -3.39 6.29
N LEU A 68 -11.95 -2.31 6.89
CA LEU A 68 -12.40 -0.94 6.63
C LEU A 68 -11.77 -0.37 5.35
N ARG A 69 -12.16 -0.93 4.20
CA ARG A 69 -11.61 -0.54 2.88
C ARG A 69 -11.80 0.95 2.55
N ARG A 70 -12.86 1.58 3.07
CA ARG A 70 -13.12 3.02 2.88
C ARG A 70 -11.99 3.87 3.45
N VAL A 71 -11.52 3.54 4.65
CA VAL A 71 -10.42 4.26 5.31
C VAL A 71 -9.12 4.11 4.52
N LEU A 72 -8.81 2.88 4.08
CA LEU A 72 -7.63 2.62 3.26
C LEU A 72 -7.64 3.38 1.93
N ARG A 73 -8.81 3.56 1.29
CA ARG A 73 -8.94 4.38 0.07
C ARG A 73 -8.69 5.86 0.36
N GLN A 74 -9.31 6.40 1.41
CA GLN A 74 -9.12 7.79 1.83
C GLN A 74 -7.65 8.08 2.14
N LEU A 75 -6.96 7.15 2.81
CA LEU A 75 -5.52 7.25 3.07
C LEU A 75 -4.70 7.35 1.79
N LEU A 76 -5.01 6.52 0.78
CA LEU A 76 -4.28 6.55 -0.50
C LEU A 76 -4.56 7.83 -1.30
N GLU A 77 -5.80 8.31 -1.31
CA GLU A 77 -6.17 9.54 -2.00
C GLU A 77 -5.42 10.74 -1.40
N GLN A 78 -5.42 10.85 -0.07
CA GLN A 78 -4.66 11.88 0.65
C GLN A 78 -3.15 11.74 0.46
N ALA A 79 -2.63 10.51 0.36
CA ALA A 79 -1.22 10.26 0.12
C ALA A 79 -0.76 10.77 -1.24
N VAL A 80 -1.58 10.57 -2.28
CA VAL A 80 -1.28 11.08 -3.63
C VAL A 80 -1.29 12.61 -3.63
N ASP A 81 -2.21 13.23 -2.90
CA ASP A 81 -2.28 14.69 -2.77
C ASP A 81 -1.20 15.29 -1.85
N GLY A 82 -0.37 14.45 -1.22
CA GLY A 82 0.67 14.87 -0.27
C GLY A 82 0.14 15.36 1.08
N LYS A 83 -1.15 15.14 1.39
CA LYS A 83 -1.84 15.61 2.59
C LYS A 83 -2.05 14.48 3.61
N LEU A 84 -0.97 13.77 3.96
CA LEU A 84 -1.08 12.59 4.82
C LEU A 84 -1.26 12.93 6.31
N ASP A 85 -0.83 14.13 6.73
CA ASP A 85 -0.77 14.51 8.15
C ASP A 85 -2.15 14.81 8.76
N GLY A 86 -3.19 15.01 7.94
CA GLY A 86 -4.54 15.39 8.40
C GLY A 86 -5.38 14.26 9.01
N LEU A 87 -4.93 13.00 8.90
CA LEU A 87 -5.67 11.83 9.43
C LEU A 87 -5.11 11.33 10.77
N LEU A 88 -4.26 12.16 11.40
CA LEU A 88 -3.78 12.03 12.78
C LEU A 88 -4.94 12.34 13.75
N GLY A 89 -5.78 11.36 13.99
CA GLY A 89 -6.71 11.43 15.10
C GLY A 89 -6.85 10.05 15.70
N ASP A 90 -6.01 9.72 16.68
CA ASP A 90 -6.12 8.70 17.77
C ASP A 90 -6.94 7.42 17.53
N SER A 91 -7.18 7.03 16.29
CA SER A 91 -8.15 6.02 15.92
C SER A 91 -7.42 4.73 15.58
N GLY A 92 -6.91 4.06 16.61
CA GLY A 92 -6.43 2.68 16.53
C GLY A 92 -5.03 2.49 15.94
N GLY A 93 -4.26 1.59 16.55
CA GLY A 93 -2.89 1.30 16.15
C GLY A 93 -2.75 0.86 14.69
N GLU A 94 -3.77 0.21 14.13
CA GLU A 94 -3.72 -0.30 12.76
C GLU A 94 -3.72 0.81 11.69
N ILE A 95 -4.47 1.89 11.92
CA ILE A 95 -4.56 3.02 10.98
C ILE A 95 -3.25 3.79 10.96
N CYS A 96 -2.65 4.02 12.13
CA CYS A 96 -1.34 4.66 12.25
C CYS A 96 -0.25 3.87 11.51
N GLN A 97 -0.23 2.55 11.66
CA GLN A 97 0.73 1.70 10.94
C GLN A 97 0.49 1.71 9.43
N ALA A 98 -0.76 1.69 9.00
CA ALA A 98 -1.12 1.82 7.58
C ALA A 98 -0.62 3.15 7.00
N GLN A 99 -0.86 4.28 7.69
CA GLN A 99 -0.39 5.60 7.30
C GLN A 99 1.14 5.63 7.14
N LYS A 100 1.87 5.16 8.15
CA LYS A 100 3.33 5.12 8.13
C LYS A 100 3.86 4.34 6.93
N ARG A 101 3.30 3.16 6.67
CA ARG A 101 3.74 2.33 5.52
C ARG A 101 3.39 2.92 4.17
N VAL A 102 2.24 3.58 4.06
CA VAL A 102 1.87 4.31 2.84
C VAL A 102 2.82 5.49 2.62
N LYS A 103 3.17 6.24 3.68
CA LYS A 103 4.16 7.32 3.61
C LYS A 103 5.51 6.82 3.11
N GLU A 104 6.05 5.78 3.76
CA GLU A 104 7.29 5.11 3.34
C GLU A 104 7.24 4.72 1.85
N PHE A 105 6.15 4.11 1.38
CA PHE A 105 5.99 3.71 -0.02
C PHE A 105 6.03 4.90 -1.00
N PHE A 106 5.37 6.02 -0.69
CA PHE A 106 5.38 7.19 -1.56
C PHE A 106 6.71 7.96 -1.48
N ASP A 107 7.38 7.96 -0.33
CA ASP A 107 8.70 8.56 -0.17
C ASP A 107 9.76 7.78 -0.98
N ASP A 108 9.78 6.45 -0.88
CA ASP A 108 10.67 5.58 -1.66
C ASP A 108 10.50 5.82 -3.17
N ARG A 109 9.26 6.01 -3.66
CA ARG A 109 9.01 6.28 -5.08
C ARG A 109 9.38 7.70 -5.51
N ARG A 110 9.24 8.68 -4.62
CA ARG A 110 9.73 10.05 -4.89
C ARG A 110 11.25 10.07 -5.06
N LEU A 111 11.96 9.33 -4.20
CA LEU A 111 13.42 9.18 -4.29
C LEU A 111 13.84 8.48 -5.59
N VAL A 112 13.16 7.40 -5.99
CA VAL A 112 13.44 6.72 -7.27
C VAL A 112 13.14 7.63 -8.48
N GLY A 113 12.07 8.43 -8.42
CA GLY A 113 11.72 9.38 -9.47
C GLY A 113 12.72 10.54 -9.62
N GLN A 114 13.40 10.92 -8.53
CA GLN A 114 14.47 11.92 -8.54
C GLN A 114 15.83 11.35 -8.96
N ALA A 115 16.08 10.06 -8.75
CA ALA A 115 17.31 9.38 -9.14
C ALA A 115 17.40 9.03 -10.65
N GLN A 116 16.35 9.29 -11.42
CA GLN A 116 16.26 9.02 -12.87
C GLN A 116 16.24 10.30 -13.72
N GLN A 117 16.58 11.45 -13.12
CA GLN A 117 16.80 12.73 -13.81
C GLN A 117 18.27 13.14 -13.76
#